data_AF-A0A9P7K9G0-F1
#
_entry.id   AF-A0A9P7K9G0-F1
#
_cell.length_a   1.000
_cell.length_b   1.000
_cell.length_c   1.000
_cell.angle_alpha   90.00
_cell.angle_beta   90.00
_cell.angle_gamma   90.00
#
_symmetry.space_group_name_H-M   'P 1'
#
loop_
_entity.id
_entity.type
_entity.pdbx_description
1 polymer ?
#
loop_
_entity_poly.entity_id
_entity_poly.type
_entity_poly.pdbx_seq_one_letter_code
_entity_poly.pdbx_strand_id
1 'polypeptide(L)' 'MLVNGFDVFFDFNAAGFLTSYLNIPISLGLYLSYKLIKRTRIWKPEEMDFVTGIPTLEETETPEVPPKNVWERIAGVIF' A
#
# COMPACT_ATOMS: atom_id res chain seq x y z
N MET A 1 21.25 -4.76 -0.60
CA MET A 1 21.69 -3.72 0.35
C MET A 1 21.18 -4.05 1.75
N LEU A 2 21.82 -4.98 2.47
CA LEU A 2 21.47 -5.37 3.86
C LEU A 2 22.70 -5.47 4.76
N VAL A 3 23.90 -5.19 4.24
CA VAL A 3 25.19 -5.46 4.89
C VAL A 3 26.02 -4.18 5.12
N ASN A 4 25.45 -3.00 4.85
CA ASN A 4 26.18 -1.71 4.80
C ASN A 4 26.62 -1.15 6.17
N GLY A 5 26.52 -1.91 7.25
CA GLY A 5 26.98 -1.49 8.58
C GLY A 5 27.55 -2.63 9.43
N PHE A 6 27.78 -3.80 8.83
CA PHE A 6 28.36 -4.95 9.52
C PHE A 6 29.88 -4.78 9.70
N ASP A 7 30.52 -4.04 8.80
CA ASP A 7 31.92 -3.60 8.84
C ASP A 7 32.26 -2.79 10.11
N VAL A 8 31.31 -2.01 10.64
CA VAL A 8 31.46 -1.28 11.91
C VAL A 8 31.79 -2.20 13.09
N PHE A 9 31.46 -3.49 13.03
CA PHE A 9 31.83 -4.45 14.06
C PHE A 9 33.26 -4.98 13.94
N PHE A 10 33.92 -4.79 12.79
CA PHE A 10 35.32 -5.17 12.58
C PHE A 10 36.28 -3.99 12.77
N ASP A 11 35.85 -2.78 12.42
CA ASP A 11 36.56 -1.52 12.71
C ASP A 11 35.58 -0.49 13.27
N PHE A 12 35.60 -0.31 14.59
CA PHE A 12 34.57 0.46 15.27
C PHE A 12 34.75 1.96 15.07
N ASN A 13 33.79 2.56 14.37
CA ASN A 13 33.65 4.00 14.23
C ASN A 13 32.26 4.45 14.72
N ALA A 14 32.23 5.34 15.71
CA ALA A 14 30.99 5.85 16.28
C ALA A 14 30.08 6.55 15.25
N ALA A 15 30.67 7.30 14.30
CA ALA A 15 29.90 7.95 13.24
C ALA A 15 29.32 6.94 12.25
N GLY A 16 30.09 5.90 11.91
CA GLY A 16 29.65 4.79 11.05
C GLY A 16 28.54 3.96 11.70
N PHE A 17 28.66 3.68 13.01
CA PHE A 17 27.63 2.99 13.78
C PHE A 17 26.31 3.77 13.78
N LEU A 18 26.36 5.05 14.14
CA LEU A 18 25.16 5.87 14.20
C LEU A 18 24.48 5.95 12.83
N THR A 19 25.23 6.25 11.77
CA THR A 19 24.65 6.37 10.42
C THR A 19 24.07 5.06 9.90
N SER A 20 24.71 3.92 10.21
CA SER A 20 24.25 2.59 9.77
C SER A 20 23.01 2.10 10.53
N TYR A 21 22.91 2.41 11.83
CA TYR A 21 21.88 1.83 12.70
C TYR A 21 20.79 2.82 13.12
N LEU A 22 20.88 4.11 12.78
CA LEU A 22 19.86 5.12 13.13
C LEU A 22 18.46 4.81 12.57
N ASN A 23 18.38 4.15 11.41
CA ASN A 23 17.08 3.85 10.79
C ASN A 23 16.24 2.85 11.61
N ILE A 24 16.89 1.86 12.22
CA ILE A 24 16.22 0.78 12.96
C ILE A 24 15.38 1.33 14.14
N PRO A 25 15.94 2.11 15.09
CA PRO A 25 15.17 2.64 16.21
C PRO A 25 14.12 3.65 15.76
N ILE A 26 14.35 4.42 14.70
CA ILE A 26 13.34 5.34 14.16
C ILE A 26 12.14 4.56 13.62
N SER A 27 12.38 3.60 12.73
CA SER A 27 11.33 2.77 12.13
C SER A 27 10.56 1.98 13.20
N LEU A 28 11.27 1.38 14.16
CA LEU A 28 10.67 0.66 15.27
C LEU A 28 9.86 1.60 16.19
N GLY A 29 10.39 2.79 16.50
CA GLY A 29 9.72 3.79 17.30
C GLY A 29 8.42 4.29 16.65
N LEU A 30 8.44 4.56 15.34
CA LEU A 30 7.24 4.92 14.59
C LEU A 30 6.19 3.80 14.61
N TYR A 31 6.61 2.57 14.33
CA TYR A 31 5.72 1.42 14.31
C TYR A 31 5.08 1.16 15.69
N LEU A 32 5.90 1.13 16.75
CA LEU A 32 5.43 0.88 18.10
C LEU A 32 4.55 2.02 18.62
N SER A 33 4.91 3.28 18.37
CA SER A 33 4.10 4.43 18.78
C SER A 33 2.73 4.41 18.10
N TYR A 34 2.67 4.18 16.79
CA TYR A 34 1.41 4.00 16.06
C TYR A 34 0.57 2.88 16.66
N LYS A 35 1.17 1.73 16.90
CA LYS A 35 0.46 0.55 17.39
C LYS A 35 0.00 0.70 18.84
N LEU A 36 0.77 1.37 19.69
CA LEU A 36 0.39 1.63 21.07
C LEU A 36 -0.73 2.67 21.18
N ILE A 37 -0.69 3.72 20.35
CA ILE A 37 -1.71 4.78 20.32
C ILE A 37 -3.01 4.27 19.68
N LYS A 38 -2.91 3.64 18.51
CA LYS A 38 -4.08 3.17 17.75
C LYS A 38 -4.57 1.79 18.18
N ARG A 39 -3.81 1.08 19.04
CA ARG A 39 -4.12 -0.27 19.54
C ARG A 39 -4.58 -1.21 18.43
N THR A 40 -3.92 -1.15 17.28
CA THR A 40 -4.30 -1.95 16.11
C THR A 40 -3.97 -3.42 16.34
N ARG A 41 -4.88 -4.30 15.91
CA ARG A 41 -4.66 -5.75 15.91
C ARG A 41 -3.68 -6.12 14.79
N ILE A 42 -2.75 -7.04 15.09
CA ILE A 42 -2.01 -7.73 14.03
C ILE A 42 -2.95 -8.78 13.45
N TRP A 43 -3.36 -8.58 12.20
CA TRP A 43 -4.19 -9.54 11.49
C TRP A 43 -3.32 -10.69 11.00
N LYS A 44 -3.82 -11.92 11.17
CA LYS A 44 -3.23 -13.07 10.48
C LYS A 44 -3.62 -13.02 9.00
N PRO A 45 -2.79 -13.53 8.09
CA PRO A 45 -3.14 -13.56 6.66
C PRO A 45 -4.48 -14.24 6.36
N GLU A 46 -4.83 -15.27 7.12
CA GLU A 46 -6.09 -16.03 7.01
C GLU A 46 -7.32 -15.23 7.49
N GLU A 47 -7.12 -14.24 8.36
CA GLU A 47 -8.19 -13.38 8.89
C GLU A 47 -8.41 -12.12 8.05
N MET A 48 -7.57 -11.90 7.01
CA MET A 48 -7.67 -10.73 6.16
C MET A 48 -8.76 -10.93 5.10
N ASP A 49 -9.67 -9.97 5.05
CA ASP A 49 -10.74 -9.93 4.05
C ASP A 49 -10.25 -9.25 2.78
N PHE A 50 -10.27 -9.99 1.67
CA PHE A 50 -9.88 -9.51 0.35
C PHE A 50 -11.04 -9.52 -0.66
N VAL A 51 -12.26 -9.82 -0.22
CA VAL A 51 -13.40 -10.06 -1.11
C VAL A 51 -14.60 -9.17 -0.80
N THR A 52 -14.79 -8.78 0.46
CA THR A 52 -15.92 -7.92 0.85
C THR A 52 -15.69 -6.50 0.38
N GLY A 53 -16.75 -5.88 -0.18
CA GLY A 53 -16.71 -4.49 -0.64
C GLY A 53 -16.03 -4.31 -2.01
N ILE A 54 -15.73 -5.39 -2.72
CA ILE A 54 -15.46 -5.31 -4.16
C ILE A 54 -16.80 -4.97 -4.84
N PRO A 55 -16.95 -3.79 -5.47
CA PRO A 55 -18.17 -3.44 -6.18
C PRO A 55 -18.38 -4.44 -7.32
N THR A 56 -19.62 -4.82 -7.58
CA THR A 56 -19.92 -5.71 -8.69
C THR A 56 -19.62 -5.00 -10.02
N LEU A 57 -19.41 -5.78 -11.09
CA LEU A 57 -19.24 -5.21 -12.43
C LEU A 57 -20.45 -4.34 -12.80
N GLU A 58 -21.67 -4.76 -12.45
CA GLU A 58 -22.90 -4.01 -12.69
C GLU A 58 -22.96 -2.67 -11.93
N GLU A 59 -22.31 -2.55 -10.77
CA GLU A 59 -22.23 -1.28 -10.00
C GLU A 59 -21.14 -0.33 -10.53
N THR A 60 -20.13 -0.88 -11.21
CA THR A 60 -19.00 -0.12 -11.76
C THR A 60 -19.20 0.21 -13.24
N GLU A 61 -20.01 -0.58 -13.94
CA GLU A 61 -20.41 -0.34 -15.32
C GLU A 61 -21.35 0.86 -15.36
N THR A 62 -20.96 1.86 -16.16
CA THR A 62 -21.86 2.96 -16.47
C THR A 62 -22.97 2.40 -17.33
N PRO A 63 -24.27 2.63 -16.99
CA PRO A 63 -25.36 2.08 -17.76
C PRO A 63 -25.24 2.55 -19.21
N GLU A 64 -25.22 1.61 -20.15
CA GLU A 64 -25.20 1.92 -21.58
C GLU A 64 -26.44 2.77 -21.90
N VAL A 65 -26.23 4.04 -22.25
CA VAL A 65 -27.33 4.95 -22.56
C VAL A 65 -27.85 4.56 -23.95
N PRO A 66 -29.10 4.06 -24.09
CA PRO A 66 -29.62 3.70 -25.40
C PRO A 66 -29.73 4.96 -26.27
N PRO A 67 -29.34 4.91 -27.55
CA PRO A 67 -29.35 6.06 -28.44
C PRO A 67 -30.80 6.55 -28.60
N LYS A 68 -31.04 7.81 -28.25
CA LYS A 68 -32.35 8.46 -28.31
C LYS A 68 -32.75 8.82 -29.74
N ASN A 69 -31.76 8.98 -30.63
CA ASN A 69 -31.96 9.44 -32.01
C ASN A 69 -31.10 8.65 -33.02
N VAL A 70 -31.51 8.69 -34.30
CA VAL A 70 -30.79 8.05 -35.41
C VAL A 70 -29.34 8.55 -35.52
N TRP A 71 -29.08 9.83 -35.22
CA TRP A 71 -27.73 10.41 -35.20
C TRP A 71 -26.84 9.83 -34.09
N GLU A 72 -27.37 9.55 -32.90
CA GLU A 72 -26.63 8.92 -31.80
C GLU A 72 -26.31 7.46 -32.11
N ARG A 73 -27.21 6.76 -32.82
CA ARG A 73 -26.98 5.39 -33.27
C ARG A 73 -25.87 5.28 -34.31
N ILE A 74 -25.75 6.28 -35.20
CA ILE A 74 -24.66 6.35 -36.19
C ILE A 74 -23.34 6.69 -35.50
N ALA A 75 -23.36 7.63 -34.56
CA ALA A 75 -22.16 8.01 -33.80
C ALA A 75 -21.57 6.83 -32.99
N GLY A 76 -22.40 6.05 -32.29
CA GLY A 76 -21.94 4.91 -31.47
C GLY A 76 -21.52 3.65 -32.25
N VAL A 77 -21.69 3.60 -33.57
CA VAL A 77 -21.14 2.52 -34.41
C VAL A 77 -19.78 2.93 -35.00
N ILE A 78 -19.48 4.24 -35.03
CA ILE A 78 -18.27 4.80 -35.64
C ILE A 78 -17.20 5.11 -34.58
N PHE A 79 -17.59 5.37 -33.33
CA PHE A 79 -16.72 5.71 -32.19
C PHE A 79 -16.94 4.73 -31.04
#